data_AF-A0A6G1RWR5-F1
#
_entry.id   AF-A0A6G1RWR5-F1
#
_cell.length_a   1.000
_cell.length_b   1.000
_cell.length_c   1.000
_cell.angle_alpha   90.00
_cell.angle_beta   90.00
_cell.angle_gamma   90.00
#
_symmetry.space_group_name_H-M   'P 1'
#
loop_
_entity.id
_entity.type
_entity.pdbx_description
1 polymer ?
#
loop_
_entity_poly.entity_id
_entity_poly.type
_entity_poly.pdbx_seq_one_letter_code
_entity_poly.pdbx_strand_id
1 'polypeptide(L)'
;EIRWKNVKINFDNVGAGYLALLQVATFKGWMDIMYAAVDSRKQEEQPKYEDNIYMYIYFVIFIIFGSFFTLNLFIGVIIDNFNQQKKKFGGQDIFMTEEQKKYYNAMKKLGSKKPQKPIPRPLNRIQGAVFDFVTQQ
;
A
#
# COMPACT_ATOMS: atom_id res chain seq x y z
N GLU A 1 -32.83 26.88 14.61
CA GLU A 1 -33.82 25.80 14.81
C GLU A 1 -33.13 24.58 15.39
N ILE A 2 -33.69 24.01 16.45
CA ILE A 2 -33.22 22.74 17.04
C ILE A 2 -33.83 21.61 16.20
N ARG A 3 -33.01 20.65 15.73
CA ARG A 3 -33.47 19.55 14.88
C ARG A 3 -32.92 18.22 15.37
N TRP A 4 -33.78 17.20 15.46
CA TRP A 4 -33.37 15.82 15.70
C TRP A 4 -32.99 15.17 14.37
N LYS A 5 -31.77 14.63 14.26
CA LYS A 5 -31.21 14.11 13.01
C LYS A 5 -30.37 12.87 13.27
N ASN A 6 -30.47 11.89 12.38
CA ASN A 6 -29.58 10.73 12.37
C ASN A 6 -28.22 11.08 11.77
N VAL A 7 -27.20 10.35 12.23
CA VAL A 7 -25.89 10.34 11.58
C VAL A 7 -26.05 9.72 10.18
N LYS A 8 -25.37 10.29 9.19
CA LYS A 8 -25.52 9.89 7.78
C LYS A 8 -25.10 8.43 7.51
N ILE A 9 -24.07 7.97 8.22
CA ILE A 9 -23.55 6.61 8.15
C ILE A 9 -23.78 5.98 9.51
N ASN A 10 -24.57 4.92 9.55
CA ASN A 10 -25.06 4.30 10.78
C ASN A 10 -25.28 2.80 10.60
N PHE A 11 -25.84 2.16 11.63
CA PHE A 11 -26.10 0.72 11.67
C PHE A 11 -27.61 0.38 11.64
N ASP A 12 -28.45 1.26 11.11
CA ASP A 12 -29.92 1.08 11.10
C ASP A 12 -30.36 -0.10 10.21
N ASN A 13 -29.56 -0.45 9.20
CA ASN A 13 -29.79 -1.58 8.31
C ASN A 13 -28.47 -2.22 7.88
N VAL A 14 -28.56 -3.46 7.36
CA VAL A 14 -27.38 -4.26 6.98
C VAL A 14 -26.52 -3.56 5.92
N GLY A 15 -27.13 -2.92 4.91
CA GLY A 15 -26.40 -2.21 3.86
C GLY A 15 -25.63 -1.00 4.37
N ALA A 16 -26.28 -0.16 5.18
CA ALA A 16 -25.65 0.97 5.86
C ALA A 16 -24.55 0.49 6.84
N GLY A 17 -24.79 -0.63 7.53
CA GLY A 17 -23.80 -1.29 8.37
C GLY A 17 -22.56 -1.73 7.60
N TYR A 18 -22.72 -2.36 6.43
CA TYR A 18 -21.58 -2.68 5.55
C TYR A 18 -20.81 -1.44 5.12
N LEU A 19 -21.49 -0.35 4.78
CA LEU A 19 -20.85 0.92 4.43
C LEU A 19 -20.09 1.53 5.62
N ALA A 20 -20.66 1.47 6.83
CA ALA A 20 -20.01 1.92 8.05
C ALA A 20 -18.76 1.09 8.34
N LEU A 21 -18.87 -0.24 8.28
CA LEU A 21 -17.74 -1.15 8.47
C LEU A 21 -16.65 -0.97 7.41
N LEU A 22 -17.01 -0.64 6.17
CA LEU A 22 -16.05 -0.30 5.11
C LEU A 22 -15.26 0.98 5.44
N GLN A 23 -15.92 2.02 5.97
CA GLN A 23 -15.25 3.25 6.40
C GLN A 23 -14.30 3.00 7.59
N VAL A 24 -14.74 2.17 8.54
CA VAL A 24 -13.89 1.72 9.66
C VAL A 24 -12.68 0.93 9.14
N ALA A 25 -12.88 -0.03 8.24
CA ALA A 25 -11.82 -0.88 7.69
C ALA A 25 -10.78 -0.10 6.86
N THR A 26 -11.19 1.02 6.26
CA THR A 26 -10.30 1.91 5.48
C THR A 26 -9.71 3.05 6.31
N PHE A 27 -10.04 3.14 7.60
CA PHE A 27 -9.63 4.21 8.53
C PHE A 27 -9.98 5.62 8.03
N LYS A 28 -11.05 5.78 7.24
CA LYS A 28 -11.51 7.07 6.70
C LYS A 28 -12.96 7.31 7.06
N GLY A 29 -13.25 8.41 7.78
CA GLY A 29 -14.59 8.71 8.28
C GLY A 29 -15.02 7.87 9.50
N TRP A 30 -14.14 6.99 9.98
CA TRP A 30 -14.41 6.07 11.09
C TRP A 30 -14.62 6.75 12.46
N MET A 31 -14.03 7.92 12.67
CA MET A 31 -14.14 8.67 13.92
C MET A 31 -15.59 9.06 14.23
N ASP A 32 -16.32 9.59 13.24
CA ASP A 32 -17.72 10.02 13.42
C ASP A 32 -18.63 8.84 13.78
N ILE A 33 -18.36 7.67 13.20
CA ILE A 33 -19.08 6.42 13.46
C ILE A 33 -18.81 5.96 14.91
N MET A 34 -17.55 6.01 15.33
CA MET A 34 -17.14 5.59 16.67
C MET A 34 -17.67 6.52 17.75
N TYR A 35 -17.57 7.82 17.56
CA TYR A 35 -18.10 8.79 18.51
C TYR A 35 -19.62 8.64 18.67
N ALA A 36 -20.35 8.48 17.56
CA ALA A 36 -21.79 8.22 17.61
C ALA A 36 -22.14 6.93 18.35
N ALA A 37 -21.32 5.88 18.21
CA ALA A 37 -21.53 4.60 18.89
C ALA A 37 -21.16 4.66 20.38
N VAL A 38 -20.09 5.36 20.75
CA VAL A 38 -19.63 5.51 22.14
C VAL A 38 -20.56 6.41 22.94
N ASP A 39 -21.11 7.45 22.32
CA ASP A 39 -22.08 8.35 22.95
C ASP A 39 -23.50 7.76 22.98
N SER A 40 -23.70 6.58 22.36
CA SER A 40 -25.02 5.95 22.23
C SER A 40 -25.59 5.49 23.56
N ARG A 41 -26.91 5.67 23.72
CA ARG A 41 -27.67 5.26 24.91
C ARG A 41 -28.80 4.32 24.51
N LYS A 42 -30.00 4.51 25.07
CA LYS A 42 -31.20 3.80 24.62
C LYS A 42 -31.80 4.48 23.38
N GLN A 43 -32.66 3.74 22.70
CA GLN A 43 -33.44 4.27 21.58
C GLN A 43 -34.27 5.48 22.04
N GLU A 44 -34.40 6.49 21.18
CA GLU A 44 -35.06 7.78 21.43
C GLU A 44 -34.42 8.68 22.51
N GLU A 45 -33.34 8.24 23.17
CA GLU A 45 -32.59 9.09 24.09
C GLU A 45 -31.49 9.86 23.35
N GLN A 46 -31.30 11.14 23.70
CA GLN A 46 -30.20 11.93 23.15
C GLN A 46 -28.84 11.29 23.52
N PRO A 47 -27.86 11.20 22.63
CA PRO A 47 -26.52 10.73 22.99
C PRO A 47 -25.91 11.55 24.13
N LYS A 48 -25.12 10.90 24.99
CA LYS A 48 -24.38 11.57 26.07
C LYS A 48 -22.91 11.18 25.93
N TYR A 49 -22.03 12.17 26.12
CA TYR A 49 -20.59 11.98 26.01
C TYR A 49 -20.11 10.76 26.81
N GLU A 50 -19.53 9.80 26.09
CA GLU A 50 -18.91 8.57 26.60
C GLU A 50 -19.78 7.69 27.51
N ASP A 51 -21.11 7.71 27.33
CA ASP A 51 -22.04 6.87 28.13
C ASP A 51 -21.79 5.37 27.91
N ASN A 52 -21.40 4.96 26.70
CA ASN A 52 -21.14 3.57 26.31
C ASN A 52 -19.70 3.36 25.82
N ILE A 53 -18.74 3.70 26.67
CA ILE A 53 -17.29 3.62 26.39
C ILE A 53 -16.81 2.23 25.93
N TYR A 54 -17.49 1.16 26.33
CA TYR A 54 -17.14 -0.21 25.94
C TYR A 54 -17.31 -0.47 24.43
N MET A 55 -18.04 0.38 23.70
CA MET A 55 -18.18 0.26 22.25
C MET A 55 -16.86 0.44 21.49
N TYR A 56 -15.84 1.08 22.08
CA TYR A 56 -14.48 1.08 21.51
C TYR A 56 -13.96 -0.35 21.27
N ILE A 57 -14.26 -1.29 22.17
CA ILE A 57 -13.80 -2.67 22.09
C ILE A 57 -14.38 -3.36 20.84
N TYR A 58 -15.63 -3.08 20.48
CA TYR A 58 -16.25 -3.61 19.26
C TYR A 58 -15.43 -3.25 18.01
N PHE A 59 -15.07 -1.98 17.86
CA PHE A 59 -14.30 -1.52 16.70
C PHE A 59 -12.85 -2.04 16.73
N VAL A 60 -12.22 -2.14 17.90
CA VAL A 60 -10.88 -2.73 18.03
C VAL A 60 -10.88 -4.20 17.57
N ILE A 61 -11.85 -4.99 18.02
CA ILE A 61 -12.01 -6.38 17.59
C ILE A 61 -12.27 -6.43 16.09
N PHE A 62 -13.14 -5.57 15.55
CA PHE A 62 -13.41 -5.53 14.12
C PHE A 62 -12.17 -5.14 13.29
N ILE A 63 -11.33 -4.22 13.74
CA ILE A 63 -10.10 -3.83 13.04
C ILE A 63 -9.12 -5.01 13.01
N ILE A 64 -8.94 -5.71 14.13
CA ILE A 64 -8.06 -6.88 14.20
C ILE A 64 -8.61 -8.02 13.32
N PHE A 65 -9.86 -8.40 13.51
CA PHE A 65 -10.41 -9.59 12.85
C PHE A 65 -10.95 -9.33 11.45
N GLY A 66 -11.75 -8.27 11.31
CA GLY A 66 -12.41 -7.90 10.06
C GLY A 66 -11.48 -7.23 9.05
N SER A 67 -10.49 -6.46 9.50
CA SER A 67 -9.59 -5.72 8.59
C SER A 67 -8.22 -6.39 8.44
N PHE A 68 -7.49 -6.61 9.52
CA PHE A 68 -6.11 -7.12 9.45
C PHE A 68 -6.04 -8.54 8.86
N PHE A 69 -6.84 -9.50 9.34
CA PHE A 69 -6.84 -10.84 8.75
C PHE A 69 -7.39 -10.88 7.32
N THR A 70 -8.48 -10.16 7.04
CA THR A 70 -9.07 -10.11 5.70
C THR A 70 -8.10 -9.52 4.67
N LEU A 71 -7.42 -8.42 5.01
CA LEU A 71 -6.43 -7.79 4.14
C LEU A 71 -5.24 -8.71 3.89
N ASN A 72 -4.71 -9.35 4.94
CA ASN A 72 -3.60 -10.29 4.81
C ASN A 72 -3.97 -11.51 3.94
N LEU A 73 -5.16 -12.08 4.14
CA LEU A 73 -5.67 -13.18 3.32
C LEU A 73 -5.82 -12.74 1.87
N PHE A 74 -6.42 -11.57 1.64
CA PHE A 74 -6.65 -11.03 0.29
C PHE A 74 -5.33 -10.81 -0.46
N ILE A 75 -4.33 -10.17 0.17
CA ILE A 75 -3.00 -9.99 -0.40
C ILE A 75 -2.34 -11.34 -0.68
N GLY A 76 -2.43 -12.30 0.25
CA GLY A 76 -1.88 -13.64 0.08
C GLY A 76 -2.44 -14.35 -1.14
N VAL A 77 -3.77 -14.36 -1.29
CA VAL A 77 -4.45 -14.99 -2.45
C VAL A 77 -4.08 -14.29 -3.76
N ILE A 78 -4.00 -12.95 -3.76
CA ILE A 78 -3.60 -12.19 -4.95
C ILE A 78 -2.16 -12.51 -5.37
N ILE A 79 -1.22 -12.49 -4.43
CA ILE A 79 0.19 -12.79 -4.70
C ILE A 79 0.34 -14.23 -5.20
N ASP A 80 -0.34 -15.18 -4.55
CA ASP A 80 -0.31 -16.56 -5.00
C ASP A 80 -0.88 -16.70 -6.42
N ASN A 81 -2.00 -16.04 -6.71
CA ASN A 81 -2.58 -16.02 -8.05
C ASN A 81 -1.62 -15.44 -9.10
N PHE A 82 -0.95 -14.32 -8.81
CA PHE A 82 0.07 -13.76 -9.70
C PHE A 82 1.26 -14.69 -9.90
N ASN A 83 1.72 -15.37 -8.86
CA ASN A 83 2.80 -16.35 -8.96
C ASN A 83 2.39 -17.56 -9.81
N GLN A 84 1.14 -18.04 -9.67
CA GLN A 84 0.60 -19.11 -10.51
C GLN A 84 0.51 -18.66 -11.97
N GLN A 85 0.02 -17.45 -12.25
CA GLN A 85 -0.01 -16.92 -13.61
C GLN A 85 1.42 -16.77 -14.18
N LYS A 86 2.38 -16.24 -13.41
CA LYS A 86 3.76 -16.09 -13.84
C LYS A 86 4.38 -17.45 -14.22
N LYS A 87 4.11 -18.50 -13.43
CA LYS A 87 4.54 -19.87 -13.75
C LYS A 87 3.89 -20.41 -15.02
N LYS A 88 2.57 -20.17 -15.22
CA LYS A 88 1.85 -20.59 -16.44
C LYS A 88 2.39 -19.94 -17.71
N PHE A 89 2.79 -18.67 -17.64
CA PHE A 89 3.41 -17.94 -18.76
C PHE A 89 4.94 -18.17 -18.86
N GLY A 90 5.45 -19.30 -18.37
CA GLY A 90 6.85 -19.71 -18.53
C GLY A 90 7.85 -18.86 -17.75
N GLY A 91 7.43 -18.28 -16.62
CA GLY A 91 8.27 -17.42 -15.78
C GLY A 91 8.47 -16.01 -16.31
N GLN A 92 7.83 -15.65 -17.43
CA GLN A 92 7.91 -14.30 -17.99
C GLN A 92 7.09 -13.30 -17.18
N ASP A 93 7.56 -12.06 -17.14
CA ASP A 93 6.79 -10.98 -16.52
C ASP A 93 5.49 -10.72 -17.31
N ILE A 94 4.39 -10.68 -16.55
CA ILE A 94 3.01 -10.62 -17.06
C ILE A 94 2.63 -9.19 -17.47
N PHE A 95 3.28 -8.18 -16.89
CA PHE A 95 2.92 -6.77 -17.05
C PHE A 95 3.73 -6.03 -18.12
N MET A 96 4.62 -6.72 -18.85
CA MET A 96 5.54 -6.10 -19.82
C MET A 96 5.25 -6.59 -21.23
N THR A 97 5.15 -5.66 -22.18
CA THR A 97 5.08 -6.01 -23.61
C THR A 97 6.41 -6.59 -24.10
N GLU A 98 6.41 -7.24 -25.26
CA GLU A 98 7.64 -7.81 -25.83
C GLU A 98 8.73 -6.75 -26.08
N GLU A 99 8.34 -5.54 -26.49
CA GLU A 99 9.28 -4.44 -26.71
C GLU A 99 9.87 -3.95 -25.38
N GLN A 100 9.01 -3.76 -24.36
CA GLN A 100 9.45 -3.37 -23.03
C GLN A 100 10.39 -4.42 -22.40
N LYS A 101 10.15 -5.72 -22.65
CA LYS A 101 11.06 -6.81 -22.23
C LYS A 101 12.43 -6.67 -22.88
N LYS A 102 12.51 -6.31 -24.17
CA LYS A 102 13.79 -6.06 -24.86
C LYS A 102 14.54 -4.89 -24.22
N TYR A 103 13.86 -3.77 -23.96
CA TYR A 103 14.45 -2.62 -23.27
C TYR A 103 14.92 -2.96 -21.87
N TYR A 104 14.11 -3.67 -21.08
CA TYR A 104 14.48 -4.11 -19.73
C TYR A 104 15.74 -4.99 -19.74
N ASN A 105 15.81 -5.97 -20.65
CA ASN A 105 16.98 -6.85 -20.78
C ASN A 105 18.24 -6.09 -21.20
N ALA A 106 18.11 -5.08 -22.08
CA ALA A 106 19.22 -4.21 -22.48
C ALA A 106 19.75 -3.39 -21.29
N MET A 107 18.86 -2.78 -20.50
CA MET A 107 19.24 -2.03 -19.29
C MET A 107 19.88 -2.93 -18.22
N LYS A 108 19.31 -4.11 -17.99
CA LYS A 108 19.87 -5.10 -17.06
C LYS A 108 21.28 -5.54 -17.46
N LYS A 109 21.54 -5.70 -18.77
CA LYS A 109 22.86 -6.03 -19.31
C LYS A 109 23.85 -4.86 -19.23
N LEU A 110 23.38 -3.63 -19.37
CA LEU A 110 24.21 -2.45 -19.22
C LEU A 110 24.71 -2.32 -17.77
N GLY A 111 23.83 -2.54 -16.79
CA GLY A 111 24.19 -2.50 -15.36
C GLY A 111 25.16 -3.60 -14.91
N SER A 112 25.15 -4.76 -15.57
CA SER A 112 26.08 -5.86 -15.27
C SER A 112 27.41 -5.78 -16.05
N LYS A 113 27.57 -4.79 -16.93
CA LYS A 113 28.79 -4.63 -17.73
C LYS A 113 29.91 -4.11 -16.83
N LYS A 114 30.97 -4.90 -16.70
CA LYS A 114 32.19 -4.45 -16.01
C LYS A 114 32.71 -3.18 -16.69
N PRO A 115 33.20 -2.19 -15.92
CA PRO A 115 33.85 -1.03 -16.50
C PRO A 115 34.99 -1.49 -17.41
N GLN A 116 35.18 -0.77 -18.52
CA GLN A 116 36.31 -1.04 -19.39
C GLN A 116 37.61 -0.86 -18.60
N LYS A 117 38.65 -1.65 -18.93
CA LYS A 117 39.96 -1.45 -18.33
C LYS A 117 40.35 0.02 -18.51
N PRO A 118 40.91 0.67 -17.47
CA PRO A 118 41.36 2.05 -17.59
C PRO A 118 42.32 2.16 -18.78
N ILE A 119 42.23 3.28 -19.50
CA ILE A 119 43.04 3.54 -20.69
C ILE A 119 44.52 3.40 -20.30
N PRO A 120 45.34 2.65 -21.05
CA PRO A 120 46.74 2.46 -20.70
C PRO A 120 47.50 3.78 -20.79
N ARG A 121 48.43 3.99 -19.86
CA ARG A 121 49.27 5.19 -19.84
C ARG A 121 50.11 5.27 -21.12
N PRO A 122 50.14 6.42 -21.83
CA PRO A 122 50.96 6.60 -23.02
C PRO A 122 52.47 6.54 -22.70
N LEU A 123 53.27 5.99 -23.61
CA LEU A 123 54.71 5.74 -23.44
C LEU A 123 55.54 7.04 -23.45
N ASN A 124 55.07 8.06 -24.16
CA ASN A 124 55.77 9.35 -24.26
C ASN A 124 55.69 10.12 -22.94
N ARG A 125 56.83 10.65 -22.47
CA ARG A 125 56.92 11.37 -21.19
C ARG A 125 55.95 12.55 -21.07
N ILE A 126 55.82 13.36 -22.12
CA ILE A 126 54.92 14.52 -22.15
C ILE A 126 53.45 14.07 -22.11
N GLN A 127 53.09 13.08 -22.92
CA GLN A 127 51.72 12.54 -22.96
C GLN A 127 51.34 11.84 -21.65
N GLY A 128 52.30 11.18 -21.00
CA GLY A 128 52.12 10.54 -19.70
C GLY A 128 51.83 11.55 -18.58
N ALA A 129 52.57 12.66 -18.54
CA ALA A 129 52.32 13.72 -17.54
C ALA A 129 50.94 14.38 -17.71
N VAL A 130 50.50 14.61 -18.96
CA VAL A 130 49.15 15.13 -19.26
C VAL A 130 48.08 14.12 -18.89
N PHE A 131 48.29 12.83 -19.18
CA PHE A 131 47.38 11.75 -18.79
C PHE A 131 47.21 11.70 -17.27
N ASP A 132 48.32 11.69 -16.52
CA ASP A 132 48.33 11.62 -15.05
C ASP A 132 47.62 12.84 -14.42
N PHE A 133 47.73 14.05 -15.01
CA PHE A 133 47.02 15.25 -14.56
C PHE A 133 45.50 15.21 -14.81
N VAL A 134 45.07 14.70 -15.97
CA VAL A 134 43.64 14.64 -16.36
C VAL A 134 42.90 13.48 -15.70
N THR A 135 43.61 12.37 -15.42
CA THR A 135 43.02 11.18 -14.79
C THR A 135 43.12 11.16 -13.27
N GLN A 136 43.80 12.13 -12.66
CA GLN A 136 43.68 12.40 -11.23
C GLN A 136 42.24 12.83 -10.91
N GLN A 137 41.58 12.02 -10.08
CA GLN A 137 40.26 12.30 -9.53
C GLN A 137 40.38 12.55 -8.03
#